data_AF-A0A060RDJ1-F1
#
_entry.id   AF-A0A060RDJ1-F1
#
_cell.length_a   1.000
_cell.length_b   1.000
_cell.length_c   1.000
_cell.angle_alpha   90.00
_cell.angle_beta   90.00
_cell.angle_gamma   90.00
#
_symmetry.space_group_name_H-M   'P 1'
#
loop_
_entity.id
_entity.type
_entity.pdbx_description
1 polymer ?
#
loop_
_entity_poly.entity_id
_entity_poly.type
_entity_poly.pdbx_seq_one_letter_code
_entity_poly.pdbx_strand_id
1 'polypeptide(L)'
;MPQAKTFRGVRLTKKTNKHSQPHRKEDGRPKGTRKKYKFEETPLGFMLKYESPAAYAVIMRMTPKSLFPEPSIRVIELVCNASPDVSLSKPKFQRYLDLYKRDGIYCGRAKRLTPEREQFYQGVSKRKLDKYAKANRQEIEKERKLLRTKLKGDEN
;
A
#
# COMPACT_ATOMS: atom_id res chain seq x y z
N MET A 1 -35.21 -7.31 11.47
CA MET A 1 -34.35 -6.54 10.54
C MET A 1 -32.97 -7.19 10.48
N PRO A 2 -32.47 -7.66 9.32
CA PRO A 2 -31.16 -8.30 9.24
C PRO A 2 -30.03 -7.28 9.42
N GLN A 3 -29.16 -7.50 10.40
CA GLN A 3 -28.05 -6.62 10.73
C GLN A 3 -26.88 -6.80 9.75
N ALA A 4 -26.16 -5.72 9.46
CA ALA A 4 -25.01 -5.75 8.56
C ALA A 4 -23.87 -6.62 9.14
N LYS A 5 -23.17 -7.41 8.31
CA LYS A 5 -22.01 -8.20 8.75
C LYS A 5 -20.94 -7.27 9.34
N THR A 6 -20.77 -7.35 10.65
CA THR A 6 -19.72 -6.72 11.43
C THR A 6 -18.58 -7.71 11.65
N PHE A 7 -17.34 -7.27 11.52
CA PHE A 7 -16.19 -8.03 12.00
C PHE A 7 -15.57 -7.26 13.16
N ARG A 8 -15.57 -7.88 14.35
CA ARG A 8 -15.06 -7.24 15.59
C ARG A 8 -15.66 -5.84 15.82
N GLY A 9 -16.98 -5.69 15.68
CA GLY A 9 -17.69 -4.43 15.86
C GLY A 9 -17.60 -3.43 14.70
N VAL A 10 -16.79 -3.67 13.67
CA VAL A 10 -16.64 -2.75 12.53
C VAL A 10 -17.52 -3.18 11.36
N ARG A 11 -18.31 -2.24 10.82
CA ARG A 11 -19.11 -2.46 9.61
C ARG A 11 -18.20 -2.63 8.39
N LEU A 12 -18.25 -3.81 7.76
CA LEU A 12 -17.39 -4.17 6.64
C LEU A 12 -17.80 -3.59 5.28
N THR A 13 -18.99 -2.99 5.16
CA THR A 13 -19.55 -2.58 3.87
C THR A 13 -20.07 -1.15 3.87
N LYS A 14 -19.71 -0.39 2.83
CA LYS A 14 -20.32 0.89 2.50
C LYS A 14 -21.41 0.65 1.46
N LYS A 15 -22.65 1.07 1.77
CA LYS A 15 -23.73 1.11 0.78
C LYS A 15 -23.44 2.26 -0.18
N THR A 16 -23.54 2.02 -1.47
CA THR A 16 -23.52 3.12 -2.45
C THR A 16 -24.93 3.67 -2.56
N ASN A 17 -25.11 4.98 -2.37
CA ASN A 17 -26.39 5.66 -2.57
C ASN A 17 -26.72 5.67 -4.06
N LYS A 18 -27.37 4.62 -4.54
CA LYS A 18 -28.19 4.63 -5.75
C LYS A 18 -29.37 3.71 -5.48
N HIS A 19 -30.56 4.25 -5.63
CA HIS A 19 -31.87 3.59 -5.53
C HIS A 19 -31.78 2.12 -5.97
N SER A 20 -31.60 1.21 -5.02
CA SER A 20 -31.54 -0.21 -5.30
C SER A 20 -32.94 -0.76 -5.11
N GLN A 21 -33.52 -1.26 -6.21
CA GLN A 21 -34.73 -2.08 -6.18
C GLN A 21 -34.62 -3.16 -5.09
N PRO A 22 -35.76 -3.56 -4.47
CA PRO A 22 -35.75 -4.61 -3.46
C PRO A 22 -35.07 -5.87 -4.00
N HIS A 23 -34.02 -6.31 -3.31
CA HIS A 23 -33.17 -7.45 -3.70
C HIS A 23 -33.54 -8.67 -2.85
N ARG A 24 -33.59 -9.86 -3.47
CA ARG A 24 -33.80 -11.13 -2.76
C ARG A 24 -32.47 -11.59 -2.16
N LYS A 25 -32.51 -12.24 -1.00
CA LYS A 25 -31.27 -12.72 -0.32
C LYS A 25 -30.43 -13.66 -1.19
N GLU A 26 -31.08 -14.39 -2.10
CA GLU A 26 -30.47 -15.33 -3.05
C GLU A 26 -29.56 -14.63 -4.07
N ASP A 27 -29.81 -13.35 -4.37
CA ASP A 27 -29.03 -12.54 -5.31
C ASP A 27 -27.63 -12.15 -4.76
N GLY A 28 -27.34 -12.52 -3.50
CA GLY A 28 -26.04 -12.36 -2.88
C GLY A 28 -25.77 -10.96 -2.38
N ARG A 29 -24.66 -10.35 -2.83
CA ARG A 29 -24.24 -9.02 -2.36
C ARG A 29 -24.76 -7.96 -3.34
N PRO A 30 -25.47 -6.91 -2.87
CA PRO A 30 -25.98 -5.86 -3.75
C PRO A 30 -24.88 -5.28 -4.65
N LYS A 31 -25.14 -5.24 -5.96
CA LYS A 31 -24.22 -4.67 -6.96
C LYS A 31 -23.85 -3.24 -6.56
N GLY A 32 -22.56 -2.92 -6.64
CA GLY A 32 -22.02 -1.60 -6.25
C GLY A 32 -21.55 -1.49 -4.80
N THR A 33 -21.92 -2.40 -3.89
CA THR A 33 -21.41 -2.31 -2.50
C THR A 33 -19.91 -2.59 -2.41
N ARG A 34 -19.18 -1.70 -1.73
CA ARG A 34 -17.72 -1.82 -1.52
C ARG A 34 -17.39 -2.35 -0.13
N LYS A 35 -16.37 -3.21 -0.05
CA LYS A 35 -15.93 -3.86 1.21
C LYS A 35 -14.72 -3.11 1.76
N LYS A 36 -14.62 -3.05 3.09
CA LYS A 36 -13.43 -2.56 3.79
C LYS A 36 -12.34 -3.62 3.71
N TYR A 37 -11.15 -3.23 3.28
CA TYR A 37 -9.98 -4.11 3.17
C TYR A 37 -8.78 -3.49 3.88
N LYS A 38 -7.70 -4.26 4.05
CA LYS A 38 -6.43 -3.69 4.51
C LYS A 38 -5.87 -2.75 3.45
N PHE A 39 -5.06 -1.77 3.86
CA PHE A 39 -4.45 -0.83 2.92
C PHE A 39 -3.67 -1.53 1.80
N GLU A 40 -2.88 -2.55 2.13
CA GLU A 40 -2.11 -3.37 1.15
C GLU A 40 -2.97 -4.10 0.11
N GLU A 41 -4.26 -4.29 0.39
CA GLU A 41 -5.21 -4.93 -0.52
C GLU A 41 -5.94 -3.91 -1.40
N THR A 42 -5.76 -2.61 -1.15
CA THR A 42 -6.26 -1.55 -2.03
C THR A 42 -5.35 -1.41 -3.27
N PRO A 43 -5.86 -0.89 -4.40
CA PRO A 43 -5.00 -0.61 -5.56
C PRO A 43 -3.80 0.30 -5.23
N LEU A 44 -4.01 1.32 -4.39
CA LEU A 44 -2.97 2.26 -3.98
C LEU A 44 -1.95 1.59 -3.05
N GLY A 45 -2.41 0.99 -1.95
CA GLY A 45 -1.50 0.36 -0.98
C GLY A 45 -0.78 -0.86 -1.55
N PHE A 46 -1.42 -1.63 -2.44
CA PHE A 46 -0.75 -2.70 -3.19
C PHE A 46 0.38 -2.14 -4.07
N MET A 47 0.09 -1.09 -4.83
CA MET A 47 1.11 -0.44 -5.66
C MET A 47 2.26 0.10 -4.80
N LEU A 48 1.97 0.80 -3.71
CA LEU A 48 3.00 1.34 -2.82
C LEU A 48 3.85 0.22 -2.21
N LYS A 49 3.23 -0.84 -1.70
CA LYS A 49 3.93 -1.96 -1.06
C LYS A 49 4.97 -2.62 -1.99
N TYR A 50 4.62 -2.80 -3.26
CA TYR A 50 5.46 -3.57 -4.19
C TYR A 50 6.29 -2.71 -5.15
N GLU A 51 5.84 -1.51 -5.49
CA GLU A 51 6.60 -0.62 -6.37
C GLU A 51 7.43 0.40 -5.60
N SER A 52 7.00 0.86 -4.43
CA SER A 52 7.72 1.84 -3.63
C SER A 52 7.76 1.43 -2.14
N PRO A 53 8.46 0.32 -1.81
CA PRO A 53 8.41 -0.27 -0.48
C PRO A 53 8.90 0.66 0.62
N ALA A 54 9.86 1.56 0.32
CA ALA A 54 10.35 2.56 1.27
C ALA A 54 9.25 3.57 1.64
N ALA A 55 8.56 4.15 0.66
CA ALA A 55 7.45 5.07 0.90
C ALA A 55 6.31 4.37 1.66
N TYR A 56 5.97 3.14 1.27
CA TYR A 56 4.98 2.33 1.98
C TYR A 56 5.34 2.12 3.45
N ALA A 57 6.60 1.77 3.75
CA ALA A 57 7.04 1.55 5.12
C ALA A 57 6.93 2.80 5.98
N VAL A 58 7.30 3.97 5.45
CA VAL A 58 7.17 5.25 6.16
C VAL A 58 5.71 5.58 6.42
N ILE A 59 4.84 5.49 5.40
CA ILE A 59 3.40 5.73 5.53
C ILE A 59 2.78 4.83 6.61
N MET A 60 3.12 3.54 6.60
CA MET A 60 2.58 2.57 7.56
C MET A 60 3.10 2.78 8.98
N ARG A 61 4.33 3.25 9.17
CA ARG A 61 4.85 3.63 10.51
C ARG A 61 4.14 4.85 11.08
N MET A 62 3.77 5.81 10.22
CA MET A 62 3.01 7.00 10.62
C MET A 62 1.51 6.70 10.83
N THR A 63 1.04 5.53 10.41
CA THR A 63 -0.37 5.16 10.51
C THR A 63 -0.65 4.44 11.83
N PRO A 64 -1.64 4.88 12.63
CA PRO A 64 -2.02 4.21 13.86
C PRO A 64 -2.38 2.74 13.62
N LYS A 65 -1.96 1.87 14.55
CA LYS A 65 -2.30 0.45 14.50
C LYS A 65 -3.82 0.28 14.70
N SER A 66 -4.46 -0.42 13.78
CA SER A 66 -5.87 -0.79 13.87
C SER A 66 -6.12 -2.08 13.09
N LEU A 67 -7.32 -2.66 13.19
CA LEU A 67 -7.69 -3.83 12.40
C LEU A 67 -7.61 -3.58 10.89
N PHE A 68 -7.86 -2.33 10.48
CA PHE A 68 -7.75 -1.85 9.12
C PHE A 68 -6.99 -0.53 9.12
N PRO A 69 -5.65 -0.57 9.14
CA PRO A 69 -4.85 0.64 9.12
C PRO A 69 -5.20 1.44 7.88
N GLU A 70 -5.64 2.67 8.09
CA GLU A 70 -6.10 3.57 7.04
C GLU A 70 -5.23 4.83 7.11
N PRO A 71 -4.14 4.88 6.32
CA PRO A 71 -3.28 6.05 6.29
C PRO A 71 -4.06 7.28 5.82
N SER A 72 -3.84 8.42 6.46
CA SER A 72 -4.48 9.65 6.00
C SER A 72 -3.97 10.04 4.61
N ILE A 73 -4.86 10.62 3.78
CA ILE A 73 -4.50 11.11 2.45
C ILE A 73 -3.32 12.10 2.54
N ARG A 74 -3.32 12.98 3.54
CA ARG A 74 -2.27 13.96 3.78
C ARG A 74 -0.90 13.31 4.03
N VAL A 75 -0.86 12.23 4.81
CA VAL A 75 0.39 11.46 5.05
C VAL A 75 0.88 10.81 3.76
N ILE A 76 -0.03 10.21 2.98
CA ILE A 76 0.32 9.58 1.71
C ILE A 76 0.90 10.63 0.76
N GLU A 77 0.23 11.77 0.57
CA GLU A 77 0.68 12.85 -0.31
C GLU A 77 2.02 13.42 0.14
N LEU A 78 2.20 13.71 1.44
CA LEU A 78 3.44 14.25 1.97
C LEU A 78 4.62 13.31 1.69
N VAL A 79 4.48 12.03 2.04
CA VAL A 79 5.55 11.04 1.86
C VAL A 79 5.82 10.78 0.38
N CYS A 80 4.79 10.69 -0.44
CA CYS A 80 4.96 10.40 -1.86
C CYS A 80 5.55 11.58 -2.63
N ASN A 81 5.18 12.81 -2.28
CA ASN A 81 5.74 14.02 -2.90
C ASN A 81 7.20 14.25 -2.49
N ALA A 82 7.56 13.87 -1.26
CA ALA A 82 8.96 13.94 -0.79
C ALA A 82 9.85 12.82 -1.34
N SER A 83 9.26 11.76 -1.91
CA SER A 83 10.01 10.60 -2.38
C SER A 83 10.50 10.78 -3.83
N PRO A 84 11.78 10.51 -4.13
CA PRO A 84 12.32 10.58 -5.49
C PRO A 84 11.94 9.35 -6.36
N ASP A 85 11.01 8.50 -5.91
CA ASP A 85 10.67 7.26 -6.61
C ASP A 85 9.83 7.50 -7.87
N VAL A 86 10.39 7.16 -9.03
CA VAL A 86 9.76 7.23 -10.36
C VAL A 86 8.41 6.51 -10.43
N SER A 87 8.17 5.49 -9.61
CA SER A 87 6.86 4.81 -9.58
C SER A 87 5.72 5.74 -9.16
N LEU A 88 6.01 6.78 -8.38
CA LEU A 88 5.03 7.74 -7.87
C LEU A 88 4.65 8.80 -8.92
N SER A 89 5.51 9.05 -9.90
CA SER A 89 5.21 9.96 -11.02
C SER A 89 4.35 9.32 -12.13
N LYS A 90 4.07 8.01 -12.05
CA LYS A 90 3.32 7.31 -13.09
C LYS A 90 1.83 7.69 -13.06
N PRO A 91 1.14 7.82 -14.21
CA PRO A 91 -0.30 8.11 -14.24
C PRO A 91 -1.17 7.14 -13.44
N LYS A 92 -0.74 5.88 -13.33
CA LYS A 92 -1.44 4.87 -12.52
C LYS A 92 -1.44 5.20 -11.02
N PHE A 93 -0.40 5.87 -10.51
CA PHE A 93 -0.33 6.31 -9.12
C PHE A 93 -1.42 7.33 -8.87
N GLN A 94 -1.48 8.40 -9.69
CA GLN A 94 -2.49 9.44 -9.57
C GLN A 94 -3.91 8.85 -9.63
N ARG A 95 -4.17 7.95 -10.59
CA ARG A 95 -5.46 7.25 -10.69
C ARG A 95 -5.83 6.50 -9.41
N TYR A 96 -4.86 5.83 -8.77
CA TYR A 96 -5.11 5.11 -7.52
C TYR A 96 -5.23 6.04 -6.31
N LEU A 97 -4.50 7.16 -6.30
CA LEU A 97 -4.63 8.20 -5.30
C LEU A 97 -6.03 8.83 -5.34
N ASP A 98 -6.52 9.18 -6.53
CA ASP A 98 -7.87 9.74 -6.71
C ASP A 98 -8.98 8.75 -6.33
N LEU A 99 -8.75 7.45 -6.56
CA LEU A 99 -9.66 6.41 -6.11
C LEU A 99 -9.67 6.32 -4.57
N TYR A 100 -8.49 6.39 -3.95
CA TYR A 100 -8.35 6.36 -2.51
C TYR A 100 -8.94 7.62 -1.83
N LYS A 101 -8.80 8.80 -2.44
CA LYS A 101 -9.45 10.03 -1.96
C LYS A 101 -10.97 9.90 -1.89
N ARG A 102 -11.57 9.25 -2.89
CA ARG A 102 -13.03 9.06 -2.97
C ARG A 102 -13.55 7.99 -2.03
N ASP A 103 -12.83 6.87 -1.93
CA ASP A 103 -13.35 5.65 -1.35
C ASP A 103 -12.57 5.11 -0.14
N GLY A 104 -11.41 5.69 0.18
CA GLY A 104 -10.50 5.21 1.22
C GLY A 104 -10.10 3.76 0.99
N ILE A 105 -10.11 2.97 2.06
CA ILE A 105 -9.84 1.52 2.01
C ILE A 105 -11.03 0.67 1.54
N TYR A 106 -12.11 1.29 1.04
CA TYR A 106 -13.24 0.58 0.47
C TYR A 106 -13.04 0.28 -1.02
N CYS A 107 -12.91 -1.00 -1.37
CA CYS A 107 -12.79 -1.42 -2.76
C CYS A 107 -13.78 -2.54 -3.13
N GLY A 108 -13.94 -2.77 -4.44
CA GLY A 108 -14.80 -3.84 -4.96
C GLY A 108 -14.17 -5.22 -4.79
N ARG A 109 -12.85 -5.32 -5.01
CA ARG A 109 -12.06 -6.55 -4.93
C ARG A 109 -10.68 -6.24 -4.36
N ALA A 110 -10.27 -7.02 -3.36
CA ALA A 110 -8.90 -6.99 -2.83
C ALA A 110 -7.87 -7.30 -3.93
N LYS A 111 -6.79 -6.54 -3.96
CA LYS A 111 -5.58 -6.90 -4.68
C LYS A 111 -4.84 -7.99 -3.91
N ARG A 112 -4.38 -8.99 -4.64
CA ARG A 112 -3.58 -10.10 -4.13
C ARG A 112 -2.34 -10.25 -4.99
N LEU A 113 -1.25 -10.64 -4.33
CA LEU A 113 -0.03 -11.04 -5.01
C LEU A 113 -0.27 -12.44 -5.59
N THR A 114 -0.13 -12.56 -6.90
CA THR A 114 -0.09 -13.86 -7.59
C THR A 114 1.38 -14.21 -7.85
N PRO A 115 1.73 -15.49 -8.05
CA PRO A 115 3.12 -15.89 -8.30
C PRO A 115 3.76 -15.12 -9.48
N GLU A 116 3.02 -14.94 -10.57
CA GLU A 116 3.47 -14.15 -11.73
C GLU A 116 3.75 -12.67 -11.37
N ARG A 117 2.88 -12.06 -10.55
CA ARG A 117 3.05 -10.67 -10.11
C ARG A 117 4.22 -10.55 -9.15
N GLU A 118 4.42 -11.53 -8.30
CA GLU A 118 5.54 -11.58 -7.38
C GLU A 118 6.86 -11.53 -8.15
N GLN A 119 7.04 -12.41 -9.14
CA GLN A 119 8.21 -12.40 -10.01
C GLN A 119 8.40 -11.05 -10.70
N PHE A 120 7.32 -10.45 -11.22
CA PHE A 120 7.37 -9.12 -11.82
C PHE A 120 7.87 -8.04 -10.85
N TYR A 121 7.28 -7.94 -9.66
CA TYR A 121 7.64 -6.91 -8.68
C TYR A 121 9.01 -7.14 -8.05
N GLN A 122 9.42 -8.39 -7.85
CA GLN A 122 10.80 -8.73 -7.46
C GLN A 122 11.79 -8.22 -8.51
N GLY A 123 11.49 -8.42 -9.80
CA GLY A 123 12.30 -7.89 -10.90
C GLY A 123 12.37 -6.36 -10.91
N VAL A 124 11.25 -5.67 -10.64
CA VAL A 124 11.22 -4.20 -10.53
C VAL A 124 12.07 -3.72 -9.36
N SER A 125 11.90 -4.31 -8.17
CA SER A 125 12.65 -3.96 -6.97
C SER A 125 14.15 -4.20 -7.13
N LYS A 126 14.53 -5.33 -7.73
CA LYS A 126 15.94 -5.64 -8.03
C LYS A 126 16.56 -4.59 -8.93
N ARG A 127 15.91 -4.23 -10.05
CA ARG A 127 16.41 -3.19 -10.96
C ARG A 127 16.58 -1.83 -10.27
N LYS A 128 15.65 -1.46 -9.38
CA LYS A 128 15.76 -0.22 -8.60
C LYS A 128 16.94 -0.26 -7.64
N LEU A 129 17.10 -1.37 -6.92
CA LEU A 129 18.21 -1.58 -5.99
C LEU A 129 19.56 -1.56 -6.72
N ASP A 130 19.68 -2.26 -7.85
CA ASP A 130 20.90 -2.31 -8.66
C ASP A 130 21.27 -0.92 -9.17
N LYS A 131 20.28 -0.14 -9.65
CA LYS A 131 20.48 1.25 -10.06
C LYS A 131 20.96 2.11 -8.90
N TYR A 132 20.35 1.96 -7.72
CA TYR A 132 20.76 2.69 -6.51
C TYR A 132 22.18 2.31 -6.08
N ALA A 133 22.51 1.02 -6.03
CA ALA A 133 23.83 0.53 -5.65
C ALA A 133 24.92 1.02 -6.61
N LYS A 134 24.62 1.07 -7.91
CA LYS A 134 25.54 1.62 -8.92
C LYS A 134 25.77 3.12 -8.73
N ALA A 135 24.70 3.89 -8.50
CA ALA A 135 24.79 5.34 -8.31
C ALA A 135 25.53 5.73 -7.02
N ASN A 136 25.35 4.96 -5.93
CA ASN A 136 25.88 5.28 -4.60
C ASN A 136 27.06 4.39 -4.20
N ARG A 137 27.76 3.77 -5.16
CA ARG A 137 28.80 2.77 -4.90
C ARG A 137 29.87 3.27 -3.93
N GLN A 138 30.35 4.50 -4.14
CA GLN A 138 31.40 5.10 -3.31
C GLN A 138 30.95 5.32 -1.87
N GLU A 139 29.73 5.81 -1.66
CA GLU A 139 29.16 6.03 -0.33
C GLU A 139 28.95 4.70 0.39
N ILE A 140 28.40 3.70 -0.30
CA ILE A 140 28.22 2.35 0.24
C ILE A 140 29.58 1.74 0.64
N GLU A 141 30.62 1.92 -0.16
CA GLU A 141 31.97 1.45 0.19
C GLU A 141 32.55 2.19 1.41
N LYS A 142 32.33 3.50 1.54
CA LYS A 142 32.73 4.28 2.72
C LYS A 142 32.01 3.78 3.97
N GLU A 143 30.69 3.63 3.91
CA GLU A 143 29.87 3.10 5.02
C GLU A 143 30.31 1.69 5.43
N ARG A 144 30.59 0.81 4.46
CA ARG A 144 31.10 -0.54 4.72
C ARG A 144 32.45 -0.52 5.44
N LYS A 145 33.35 0.38 5.06
CA LYS A 145 34.64 0.55 5.75
C LYS A 145 34.43 1.02 7.19
N LEU A 146 33.55 1.99 7.40
CA LEU A 146 33.24 2.54 8.72
C LEU A 146 32.55 1.52 9.65
N LEU A 147 31.66 0.69 9.11
CA LEU A 147 31.05 -0.43 9.84
C LEU A 147 32.10 -1.48 10.26
N ARG A 148 33.04 -1.80 9.37
CA ARG A 148 34.13 -2.75 9.66
C ARG A 148 35.07 -2.24 10.75
N THR A 149 35.38 -0.94 10.78
CA THR A 149 36.22 -0.37 11.83
C THR A 149 35.50 -0.31 13.17
N LYS A 150 34.19 0.00 13.21
CA LYS A 150 33.39 -0.06 14.44
C LYS A 150 33.36 -1.46 15.05
N LEU A 151 33.05 -2.48 14.25
CA LEU A 151 32.99 -3.87 14.73
C LEU A 151 34.33 -4.38 15.29
N LYS A 152 35.46 -3.95 14.72
CA LYS A 152 36.79 -4.27 15.26
C LYS A 152 37.17 -3.49 16.53
N GLY A 153 36.53 -2.35 16.77
CA GLY A 153 36.74 -1.55 17.98
C GLY A 153 35.95 -2.06 19.18
N ASP A 154 34.85 -2.78 18.94
CA ASP A 154 34.01 -3.37 20.00
C ASP A 154 34.49 -4.77 20.47
N GLU A 155 35.47 -5.36 19.78
CA GLU A 155 36.10 -6.66 20.12
C GLU A 155 37.40 -6.53 20.93
N ASN A 156 37.84 -5.30 21.26
CA ASN A 156 38.99 -4.99 22.12
C ASN A 156 38.54 -4.26 23.40
#